data_AF-A0A7J6Q809-F1
#
_entry.id   AF-A0A7J6Q809-F1
#
_cell.length_a   1.000
_cell.length_b   1.000
_cell.length_c   1.000
_cell.angle_alpha   90.00
_cell.angle_beta   90.00
_cell.angle_gamma   90.00
#
_symmetry.space_group_name_H-M   'P 1'
#
loop_
_entity.id
_entity.type
_entity.pdbx_description
1 polymer ?
#
loop_
_entity_poly.entity_id
_entity_poly.type
_entity_poly.pdbx_seq_one_letter_code
_entity_poly.pdbx_strand_id
1 'polypeptide(L)'
;NCLAARLPVDLRPYISGKVLVCAPSNAAIDEIVRRVTSTGIYGRDGTLYTPYVVRLGPNLHPSLQQYSLESIMATRRKATSGGAATNKEDTYRHRISILNEAVIVCATLSVSGGRDLLSYPGSFDTVVVDEASQGVEMGTLIPLQMGCQRMVLVGDPKQLPATVFSATAERFGYGKSLFQRLQQSDFQVNLLSTQFRMHPAIAEFPSNEFYDGGVKNADNIMELVGEQPWSHIPIFGPVSFFNVPGQEEKSYTSLTNEAEANFIIHIFKMLQVCWPKEPWREKLAVISPYAEQVRLIRQKFRQLYNMVESKVCPVEVNTVDGFQGREKDCVIVSTVRADPDGTSVGFVRD
;
A
#
# COMPACT_ATOMS: atom_id res chain seq x y z
N ASN A 1 34.83 25.31 30.92
CA ASN A 1 34.07 25.15 32.18
C ASN A 1 32.61 24.88 31.86
N CYS A 2 32.16 23.67 32.21
CA CYS A 2 30.77 23.24 32.44
C CYS A 2 29.83 23.30 31.20
N LEU A 3 29.36 22.22 30.59
CA LEU A 3 29.04 20.89 31.12
C LEU A 3 29.16 19.84 30.00
N ALA A 4 30.16 18.98 30.14
CA ALA A 4 30.02 17.58 29.80
C ALA A 4 28.98 16.98 30.75
N ALA A 5 27.69 17.12 30.42
CA ALA A 5 26.63 16.40 31.11
C ALA A 5 26.54 15.02 30.47
N ARG A 6 27.18 14.06 31.16
CA ARG A 6 26.99 12.63 31.01
C ARG A 6 25.50 12.32 30.76
N LEU A 7 25.16 11.92 29.55
CA LEU A 7 23.98 11.07 29.36
C LEU A 7 24.26 9.79 30.18
N PRO A 8 23.40 9.41 31.13
CA PRO A 8 23.48 8.06 31.64
C PRO A 8 23.15 7.15 30.46
N VAL A 9 24.18 6.51 29.90
CA VAL A 9 24.01 5.30 29.11
C VAL A 9 23.47 4.28 30.10
N ASP A 10 22.15 4.29 30.24
CA ASP A 10 21.41 3.30 30.99
C ASP A 10 21.68 1.98 30.27
N LEU A 11 22.63 1.20 30.82
CA LEU A 11 22.99 -0.15 30.41
C LEU A 11 21.85 -1.11 30.75
N ARG A 12 20.65 -0.80 30.24
CA ARG A 12 19.56 -1.77 30.15
C ARG A 12 20.07 -2.91 29.26
N PRO A 13 19.75 -4.17 29.56
CA PRO A 13 20.18 -5.29 28.75
C PRO A 13 19.77 -5.04 27.29
N TYR A 14 20.79 -4.89 26.44
CA TYR A 14 20.68 -4.57 25.03
C TYR A 14 20.08 -5.79 24.32
N ILE A 15 18.80 -5.72 23.95
CA ILE A 15 18.20 -6.72 23.08
C ILE A 15 18.45 -6.28 21.64
N SER A 16 19.63 -6.59 21.11
CA SER A 16 19.90 -6.38 19.67
C SER A 16 18.98 -7.28 18.85
N GLY A 17 18.28 -6.73 17.87
CA GLY A 17 17.52 -7.53 16.90
C GLY A 17 16.00 -7.31 16.87
N LYS A 18 15.49 -6.21 17.44
CA LYS A 18 14.09 -5.79 17.25
C LYS A 18 13.99 -4.80 16.11
N VAL A 19 13.06 -5.05 15.19
CA VAL A 19 12.82 -4.16 14.06
C VAL A 19 11.42 -3.56 14.18
N LEU A 20 11.34 -2.23 14.09
CA LEU A 20 10.07 -1.52 13.92
C LEU A 20 9.84 -1.34 12.42
N VAL A 21 8.78 -1.93 11.91
CA VAL A 21 8.35 -1.79 10.52
C VAL A 21 7.16 -0.85 10.50
N CYS A 22 7.21 0.16 9.63
CA CYS A 22 6.15 1.13 9.47
C CYS A 22 5.76 1.31 8.00
N ALA A 23 4.52 1.75 7.78
CA ALA A 23 4.06 2.26 6.50
C ALA A 23 3.02 3.39 6.72
N PRO A 24 2.77 4.28 5.75
CA PRO A 24 1.75 5.31 5.87
C PRO A 24 0.31 4.75 6.01
N SER A 25 0.01 3.62 5.38
CA SER A 25 -1.35 3.04 5.31
C SER A 25 -1.47 1.69 6.02
N ASN A 26 -2.69 1.35 6.45
CA ASN A 26 -2.98 0.03 7.03
C ASN A 26 -2.80 -1.10 6.01
N ALA A 27 -3.16 -0.87 4.74
CA ALA A 27 -3.04 -1.87 3.69
C ALA A 27 -1.58 -2.29 3.44
N ALA A 28 -0.67 -1.32 3.36
CA ALA A 28 0.76 -1.57 3.14
C ALA A 28 1.37 -2.36 4.30
N ILE A 29 1.11 -1.94 5.56
CA ILE A 29 1.68 -2.64 6.71
C ILE A 29 1.07 -4.04 6.89
N ASP A 30 -0.21 -4.23 6.58
CA ASP A 30 -0.87 -5.53 6.64
C ASP A 30 -0.32 -6.49 5.57
N GLU A 31 0.03 -5.99 4.38
CA GLU A 31 0.71 -6.77 3.36
C GLU A 31 2.09 -7.25 3.82
N ILE A 32 2.86 -6.39 4.50
CA ILE A 32 4.13 -6.80 5.10
C ILE A 32 3.92 -7.91 6.14
N VAL A 33 2.96 -7.74 7.07
CA VAL A 33 2.65 -8.78 8.07
C VAL A 33 2.27 -10.09 7.38
N ARG A 34 1.42 -10.04 6.35
CA ARG A 34 0.98 -11.22 5.59
C ARG A 34 2.18 -11.93 4.96
N ARG A 35 3.06 -11.21 4.28
CA ARG A 35 4.24 -11.80 3.61
C ARG A 35 5.19 -12.42 4.63
N VAL A 36 5.62 -11.66 5.63
CA VAL A 36 6.56 -12.13 6.67
C VAL A 36 6.04 -13.38 7.38
N THR A 37 4.74 -13.44 7.66
CA THR A 37 4.15 -14.55 8.44
C THR A 37 3.77 -15.77 7.59
N SER A 38 3.46 -15.60 6.29
CA SER A 38 3.12 -16.69 5.38
C SER A 38 4.35 -17.33 4.73
N THR A 39 5.36 -16.55 4.36
CA THR A 39 6.57 -17.06 3.69
C THR A 39 7.71 -17.33 4.66
N GLY A 40 7.67 -16.73 5.85
CA GLY A 40 8.84 -16.67 6.74
C GLY A 40 9.91 -15.71 6.20
N ILE A 41 11.04 -15.66 6.90
CA ILE A 41 12.25 -14.91 6.51
C ILE A 41 13.48 -15.78 6.68
N TYR A 42 14.54 -15.47 5.94
CA TYR A 42 15.80 -16.18 6.03
C TYR A 42 16.72 -15.54 7.08
N GLY A 43 17.25 -16.36 7.97
CA GLY A 43 18.31 -15.99 8.90
C GLY A 43 19.64 -15.77 8.19
N ARG A 44 20.63 -15.26 8.92
CA ARG A 44 21.99 -15.02 8.39
C ARG A 44 22.68 -16.30 7.88
N ASP A 45 22.29 -17.45 8.42
CA ASP A 45 22.74 -18.79 8.04
C ASP A 45 21.97 -19.37 6.84
N GLY A 46 21.00 -18.63 6.29
CA GLY A 46 20.12 -19.10 5.22
C GLY A 46 18.99 -20.00 5.72
N THR A 47 18.81 -20.17 7.04
CA THR A 47 17.72 -20.97 7.59
C THR A 47 16.41 -20.19 7.52
N LEU A 48 15.38 -20.79 6.95
CA LEU A 48 14.03 -20.21 6.94
C LEU A 48 13.40 -20.31 8.33
N TYR A 49 12.89 -19.20 8.85
CA TYR A 49 12.13 -19.17 10.10
C TYR A 49 11.01 -18.14 10.05
N THR A 50 10.00 -18.32 10.90
CA THR A 50 8.91 -17.35 11.04
C THR A 50 9.14 -16.54 12.32
N PRO A 51 9.42 -15.22 12.23
CA PRO A 51 9.67 -14.39 13.40
C PRO A 51 8.38 -14.17 14.18
N TYR A 52 8.50 -13.91 15.48
CA TYR A 52 7.33 -13.49 16.25
C TYR A 52 6.99 -12.02 15.91
N VAL A 53 5.87 -11.83 15.21
CA VAL A 53 5.40 -10.54 14.70
C VAL A 53 4.23 -10.03 15.54
N VAL A 54 4.24 -8.74 15.86
CA VAL A 54 3.13 -8.04 16.52
C VAL A 54 2.68 -6.87 15.66
N ARG A 55 1.39 -6.83 15.31
CA ARG A 55 0.74 -5.72 14.61
C ARG A 55 0.04 -4.79 15.60
N LEU A 56 0.43 -3.52 15.61
CA LEU A 56 -0.14 -2.49 16.48
C LEU A 56 -1.13 -1.62 15.74
N GLY A 57 -2.25 -1.28 16.39
CA GLY A 57 -3.21 -0.31 15.88
C GLY A 57 -4.48 -0.93 15.30
N PRO A 58 -5.51 -0.11 15.07
CA PRO A 58 -6.82 -0.55 14.61
C PRO A 58 -6.84 -0.83 13.10
N ASN A 59 -7.99 -1.31 12.60
CA ASN A 59 -8.32 -1.42 11.17
C ASN A 59 -7.39 -2.34 10.36
N LEU A 60 -6.85 -3.36 11.00
CA LEU A 60 -6.11 -4.42 10.33
C LEU A 60 -7.06 -5.41 9.63
N HIS A 61 -6.58 -6.07 8.58
CA HIS A 61 -7.35 -7.05 7.82
C HIS A 61 -7.77 -8.24 8.70
N PRO A 62 -9.03 -8.73 8.66
CA PRO A 62 -9.51 -9.79 9.56
C PRO A 62 -8.66 -11.07 9.58
N SER A 63 -8.03 -11.43 8.46
CA SER A 63 -7.13 -12.60 8.39
C SER A 63 -5.85 -12.46 9.22
N LEU A 64 -5.49 -11.24 9.64
CA LEU A 64 -4.29 -10.93 10.39
C LEU A 64 -4.59 -10.67 11.87
N GLN A 65 -5.84 -10.85 12.31
CA GLN A 65 -6.30 -10.57 13.66
C GLN A 65 -5.45 -11.26 14.73
N GLN A 66 -4.98 -12.48 14.47
CA GLN A 66 -4.12 -13.24 15.37
C GLN A 66 -2.77 -12.58 15.67
N TYR A 67 -2.28 -11.70 14.81
CA TYR A 67 -1.02 -10.97 15.00
C TYR A 67 -1.23 -9.62 15.72
N SER A 68 -2.48 -9.19 15.93
CA SER A 68 -2.76 -7.93 16.62
C SER A 68 -2.40 -8.03 18.10
N LEU A 69 -1.84 -6.95 18.66
CA LEU A 69 -1.51 -6.89 20.09
C LEU A 69 -2.74 -7.20 20.96
N GLU A 70 -3.90 -6.66 20.59
CA GLU A 70 -5.17 -6.86 21.29
C GLU A 70 -5.59 -8.34 21.32
N SER A 71 -5.49 -9.05 20.20
CA SER A 71 -5.84 -10.48 20.14
C SER A 71 -4.82 -11.36 20.86
N ILE A 72 -3.53 -11.05 20.74
CA ILE A 72 -2.48 -11.77 21.49
C ILE A 72 -2.73 -11.61 22.99
N MET A 73 -3.05 -10.40 23.47
CA MET A 73 -3.40 -10.16 24.87
C MET A 73 -4.65 -10.95 25.29
N ALA A 74 -5.70 -10.94 24.48
CA ALA A 74 -6.93 -11.67 24.77
C ALA A 74 -6.67 -13.18 24.89
N THR A 75 -5.84 -13.74 24.00
CA THR A 75 -5.44 -15.15 24.02
C THR A 75 -4.62 -15.48 25.26
N ARG A 76 -3.62 -14.66 25.61
CA ARG A 76 -2.82 -14.86 26.84
C ARG A 76 -3.67 -14.82 28.10
N ARG A 77 -4.62 -13.87 28.19
CA ARG A 77 -5.55 -13.76 29.34
C ARG A 77 -6.43 -14.99 29.51
N LYS A 78 -6.95 -15.55 28.40
CA LYS A 78 -7.73 -16.79 28.42
C LYS A 78 -6.91 -17.97 28.93
N ALA A 79 -5.61 -18.02 28.62
CA ALA A 79 -4.71 -19.06 29.09
C ALA A 79 -4.31 -18.90 30.58
N THR A 80 -4.24 -17.67 31.09
CA THR A 80 -3.76 -17.38 32.46
C THR A 80 -4.83 -17.16 33.52
N SER A 81 -6.12 -17.06 33.20
CA SER A 81 -7.13 -16.74 34.22
C SER A 81 -8.50 -17.40 34.06
N GLY A 82 -8.85 -18.19 35.09
CA GLY A 82 -10.22 -18.30 35.60
C GLY A 82 -10.69 -16.98 36.22
N GLY A 83 -11.04 -16.01 35.38
CA GLY A 83 -12.05 -14.98 35.70
C GLY A 83 -11.69 -13.81 36.62
N ALA A 84 -10.43 -13.61 37.05
CA ALA A 84 -10.08 -12.44 37.86
C ALA A 84 -9.95 -11.15 37.03
N ALA A 85 -10.51 -10.04 37.52
CA ALA A 85 -10.40 -8.73 36.90
C ALA A 85 -8.93 -8.24 36.93
N THR A 86 -8.34 -8.06 35.75
CA THR A 86 -6.98 -7.52 35.61
C THR A 86 -7.00 -6.01 35.83
N ASN A 87 -6.12 -5.50 36.69
CA ASN A 87 -5.99 -4.06 36.88
C ASN A 87 -5.22 -3.44 35.69
N LYS A 88 -5.15 -2.09 35.64
CA LYS A 88 -4.47 -1.36 34.56
C LYS A 88 -2.96 -1.67 34.50
N GLU A 89 -2.33 -1.89 35.65
CA GLU A 89 -0.91 -2.19 35.78
C GLU A 89 -0.56 -3.57 35.20
N ASP A 90 -1.38 -4.58 35.48
CA ASP A 90 -1.22 -5.91 34.92
C ASP A 90 -1.38 -5.86 33.40
N THR A 91 -2.39 -5.14 32.91
CA THR A 91 -2.62 -4.95 31.46
C THR A 91 -1.40 -4.35 30.78
N TYR A 92 -0.79 -3.33 31.40
CA TYR A 92 0.40 -2.67 30.91
C TYR A 92 1.62 -3.62 30.87
N ARG A 93 1.87 -4.37 31.94
CA ARG A 93 2.97 -5.35 32.00
C ARG A 93 2.85 -6.43 30.92
N HIS A 94 1.64 -6.90 30.65
CA HIS A 94 1.41 -7.88 29.58
C HIS A 94 1.70 -7.31 28.19
N ARG A 95 1.35 -6.04 27.92
CA ARG A 95 1.70 -5.37 26.65
C ARG A 95 3.21 -5.29 26.47
N ILE A 96 3.92 -4.87 27.51
CA ILE A 96 5.39 -4.81 27.50
C ILE A 96 5.99 -6.20 27.28
N SER A 97 5.49 -7.25 27.93
CA SER A 97 5.97 -8.63 27.73
C SER A 97 5.83 -9.07 26.28
N ILE A 98 4.65 -8.84 25.67
CA ILE A 98 4.41 -9.19 24.26
C ILE A 98 5.38 -8.43 23.34
N LEU A 99 5.56 -7.13 23.56
CA LEU A 99 6.50 -6.31 22.79
C LEU A 99 7.96 -6.74 23.01
N ASN A 100 8.33 -7.17 24.21
CA ASN A 100 9.67 -7.69 24.54
C ASN A 100 9.96 -9.04 23.88
N GLU A 101 8.95 -9.87 23.65
CA GLU A 101 9.11 -11.14 22.95
C GLU A 101 9.13 -10.97 21.43
N ALA A 102 8.45 -9.95 20.89
CA ALA A 102 8.35 -9.70 19.45
C ALA A 102 9.71 -9.42 18.81
N VAL A 103 10.02 -10.07 17.68
CA VAL A 103 11.20 -9.74 16.87
C VAL A 103 10.89 -8.58 15.92
N ILE A 104 9.67 -8.58 15.37
CA ILE A 104 9.19 -7.55 14.45
C ILE A 104 7.92 -6.94 15.02
N VAL A 105 7.90 -5.62 15.12
CA VAL A 105 6.69 -4.86 15.48
C VAL A 105 6.29 -4.04 14.27
N CYS A 106 5.05 -4.21 13.82
CA CYS A 106 4.48 -3.56 12.65
C CYS A 106 3.43 -2.53 13.09
N ALA A 107 3.53 -1.31 12.61
CA ALA A 107 2.58 -0.23 12.90
C ALA A 107 2.42 0.69 11.68
N THR A 108 1.36 1.51 11.64
CA THR A 108 1.41 2.66 10.72
C THR A 108 2.33 3.75 11.28
N LEU A 109 2.81 4.66 10.43
CA LEU A 109 3.63 5.81 10.86
C LEU A 109 2.98 6.57 12.03
N SER A 110 1.67 6.83 11.96
CA SER A 110 0.94 7.49 13.04
C SER A 110 0.82 6.64 14.31
N VAL A 111 0.54 5.33 14.17
CA VAL A 111 0.42 4.42 15.33
C VAL A 111 1.77 4.24 16.03
N SER A 112 2.89 4.44 15.33
CA SER A 112 4.22 4.37 15.94
C SER A 112 4.42 5.38 17.09
N GLY A 113 3.69 6.50 17.06
CA GLY A 113 3.62 7.49 18.16
C GLY A 113 2.52 7.22 19.18
N GLY A 114 1.91 6.03 19.16
CA GLY A 114 0.84 5.63 20.07
C GLY A 114 1.35 5.27 21.47
N ARG A 115 0.43 5.22 22.45
CA ARG A 115 0.75 4.93 23.87
C ARG A 115 1.54 3.64 24.07
N ASP A 116 1.26 2.61 23.27
CA ASP A 116 1.91 1.31 23.42
C ASP A 116 3.40 1.35 23.19
N LEU A 117 3.84 2.16 22.22
CA LEU A 117 5.25 2.34 21.91
C LEU A 117 5.86 3.45 22.76
N LEU A 118 5.17 4.58 22.96
CA LEU A 118 5.68 5.66 23.82
C LEU A 118 5.90 5.24 25.28
N SER A 119 5.12 4.28 25.78
CA SER A 119 5.30 3.71 27.12
C SER A 119 6.17 2.45 27.12
N TYR A 120 6.63 1.97 25.96
CA TYR A 120 7.53 0.83 25.90
C TYR A 120 8.93 1.25 26.36
N PRO A 121 9.51 0.63 27.40
CA PRO A 121 10.81 1.03 27.94
C PRO A 121 12.00 0.57 27.08
N GLY A 122 11.76 -0.27 26.07
CA GLY A 122 12.78 -0.73 25.13
C GLY A 122 12.97 0.24 23.96
N SER A 123 13.79 -0.17 22.99
CA SER A 123 14.08 0.62 21.78
C SER A 123 14.06 -0.27 20.54
N PHE A 124 13.97 0.37 19.38
CA PHE A 124 14.07 -0.24 18.07
C PHE A 124 15.24 0.40 17.35
N ASP A 125 16.39 -0.27 17.36
CA ASP A 125 17.63 0.24 16.75
C ASP A 125 17.50 0.41 15.23
N THR A 126 16.66 -0.43 14.60
CA THR A 126 16.37 -0.37 13.17
C THR A 126 14.89 -0.09 12.93
N VAL A 127 14.61 0.96 12.16
CA VAL A 127 13.28 1.30 11.64
C VAL A 127 13.26 1.11 10.14
N VAL A 128 12.30 0.33 9.64
CA VAL A 128 12.04 0.18 8.20
C VAL A 128 10.72 0.89 7.89
N VAL A 129 10.73 1.81 6.93
CA VAL A 129 9.52 2.47 6.43
C VAL A 129 9.29 2.05 4.99
N ASP A 130 8.23 1.29 4.76
CA ASP A 130 7.76 0.96 3.41
C ASP A 130 6.77 2.01 2.91
N GLU A 131 6.63 2.13 1.60
CA GLU A 131 5.87 3.19 0.93
C GLU A 131 6.24 4.60 1.42
N ALA A 132 7.53 4.82 1.70
CA ALA A 132 8.05 6.05 2.31
C ALA A 132 7.77 7.31 1.49
N SER A 133 7.60 7.18 0.17
CA SER A 133 7.25 8.28 -0.74
C SER A 133 5.80 8.74 -0.62
N GLN A 134 4.90 7.91 -0.09
CA GLN A 134 3.48 8.24 0.12
C GLN A 134 3.22 8.95 1.47
N GLY A 135 4.23 9.10 2.31
CA GLY A 135 4.12 9.75 3.62
C GLY A 135 4.64 11.18 3.60
N VAL A 136 3.97 12.10 4.31
CA VAL A 136 4.56 13.41 4.61
C VAL A 136 5.80 13.23 5.48
N GLU A 137 6.79 14.10 5.31
CA GLU A 137 8.05 14.04 6.03
C GLU A 137 7.87 13.91 7.55
N MET A 138 7.00 14.73 8.14
CA MET A 138 6.72 14.71 9.59
C MET A 138 6.21 13.34 10.08
N GLY A 139 5.43 12.64 9.26
CA GLY A 139 4.94 11.30 9.59
C GLY A 139 6.07 10.28 9.66
N THR A 140 7.05 10.41 8.78
CA THR A 140 8.23 9.52 8.72
C THR A 140 9.15 9.70 9.93
N LEU A 141 9.12 10.86 10.60
CA LEU A 141 9.93 11.14 11.78
C LEU A 141 9.37 10.54 13.08
N ILE A 142 8.07 10.22 13.14
CA ILE A 142 7.41 9.68 14.34
C ILE A 142 8.13 8.44 14.90
N PRO A 143 8.41 7.37 14.11
CA PRO A 143 9.03 6.16 14.64
C PRO A 143 10.49 6.36 15.11
N LEU A 144 11.15 7.47 14.77
CA LEU A 144 12.54 7.73 15.19
C LEU A 144 12.67 7.97 16.69
N GLN A 145 11.58 8.38 17.35
CA GLN A 145 11.53 8.60 18.79
C GLN A 145 11.77 7.31 19.60
N MET A 146 11.72 6.14 18.94
CA MET A 146 11.88 4.84 19.54
C MET A 146 13.35 4.38 19.68
N GLY A 147 14.30 5.31 19.73
CA GLY A 147 15.73 5.01 19.85
C GLY A 147 16.38 4.49 18.55
N CYS A 148 15.83 4.90 17.40
CA CYS A 148 16.31 4.51 16.08
C CYS A 148 17.77 4.95 15.85
N GLN A 149 18.60 4.01 15.41
CA GLN A 149 20.00 4.24 15.01
C GLN A 149 20.20 4.03 13.51
N ARG A 150 19.37 3.19 12.89
CA ARG A 150 19.37 2.89 11.46
C ARG A 150 17.95 3.01 10.91
N MET A 151 17.78 3.86 9.91
CA MET A 151 16.52 3.97 9.17
C MET A 151 16.70 3.44 7.75
N VAL A 152 15.77 2.59 7.31
CA VAL A 152 15.67 2.10 5.93
C VAL A 152 14.37 2.64 5.35
N LEU A 153 14.47 3.45 4.31
CA LEU A 153 13.32 3.98 3.58
C LEU A 153 13.17 3.20 2.27
N VAL A 154 12.01 2.60 2.07
CA VAL A 154 11.64 1.92 0.82
C VAL A 154 10.43 2.66 0.26
N GLY A 155 10.52 3.08 -0.99
CA GLY A 155 9.46 3.83 -1.63
C GLY A 155 9.85 4.22 -3.05
N ASP A 156 8.86 4.66 -3.81
CA ASP A 156 9.03 5.07 -5.20
C ASP A 156 8.65 6.55 -5.36
N PRO A 157 9.61 7.46 -5.60
CA PRO A 157 9.34 8.89 -5.74
C PRO A 157 8.61 9.23 -7.05
N LYS A 158 8.48 8.28 -8.00
CA LYS A 158 7.74 8.43 -9.26
C LYS A 158 6.28 7.99 -9.16
N GLN A 159 5.86 7.44 -8.02
CA GLN A 159 4.46 7.10 -7.73
C GLN A 159 3.75 8.23 -6.97
N LEU A 160 2.48 7.99 -6.60
CA LEU A 160 1.63 8.98 -5.95
C LEU A 160 2.29 9.57 -4.69
N PRO A 161 2.30 10.91 -4.53
CA PRO A 161 2.82 11.57 -3.35
C PRO A 161 1.83 11.44 -2.17
N ALA A 162 2.21 11.99 -1.02
CA ALA A 162 1.32 12.08 0.12
C ALA A 162 0.08 12.94 -0.19
N THR A 163 -1.11 12.47 0.20
CA THR A 163 -2.34 13.26 0.04
C THR A 163 -2.38 14.43 1.02
N VAL A 164 -2.35 15.66 0.51
CA VAL A 164 -2.46 16.90 1.30
C VAL A 164 -3.72 17.66 0.93
N PHE A 165 -4.66 17.80 1.88
CA PHE A 165 -5.93 18.48 1.64
C PHE A 165 -5.80 20.02 1.52
N SER A 166 -4.81 20.61 2.18
CA SER A 166 -4.60 22.06 2.15
C SER A 166 -3.75 22.44 0.94
N ALA A 167 -4.40 23.02 -0.07
CA ALA A 167 -3.70 23.55 -1.25
C ALA A 167 -2.60 24.56 -0.87
N THR A 168 -2.81 25.33 0.20
CA THR A 168 -1.79 26.24 0.75
C THR A 168 -0.58 25.46 1.26
N ALA A 169 -0.79 24.40 2.04
CA ALA A 169 0.30 23.59 2.58
C ALA A 169 1.07 22.87 1.45
N GLU A 170 0.34 22.36 0.45
CA GLU A 170 0.94 21.73 -0.72
C GLU A 170 1.82 22.70 -1.50
N ARG A 171 1.35 23.94 -1.72
CA ARG A 171 2.14 25.01 -2.34
C ARG A 171 3.43 25.34 -1.57
N PHE A 172 3.42 25.17 -0.25
CA PHE A 172 4.61 25.35 0.60
C PHE A 172 5.45 24.07 0.76
N GLY A 173 5.14 23.00 0.01
CA GLY A 173 5.93 21.77 -0.04
C GLY A 173 5.68 20.78 1.09
N TYR A 174 4.56 20.89 1.81
CA TYR A 174 4.22 19.96 2.91
C TYR A 174 4.04 18.51 2.45
N GLY A 175 3.61 18.29 1.20
CA GLY A 175 3.46 16.97 0.60
C GLY A 175 4.78 16.26 0.29
N LYS A 176 5.94 16.95 0.38
CA LYS A 176 7.25 16.34 0.12
C LYS A 176 7.56 15.29 1.20
N SER A 177 7.84 14.07 0.75
CA SER A 177 8.29 12.99 1.63
C SER A 177 9.75 13.16 2.06
N LEU A 178 10.11 12.53 3.19
CA LEU A 178 11.52 12.47 3.61
C LEU A 178 12.40 11.80 2.55
N PHE A 179 11.88 10.75 1.90
CA PHE A 179 12.56 10.04 0.81
C PHE A 179 12.93 10.99 -0.31
N GLN A 180 11.95 11.74 -0.83
CA GLN A 180 12.16 12.72 -1.91
C GLN A 180 13.14 13.81 -1.49
N ARG A 181 13.04 14.33 -0.26
CA ARG A 181 13.98 15.35 0.23
C ARG A 181 15.42 14.84 0.27
N LEU A 182 15.64 13.63 0.80
CA LEU A 182 16.97 13.01 0.83
C LEU A 182 17.53 12.77 -0.58
N GLN A 183 16.70 12.26 -1.50
CA GLN A 183 17.09 12.08 -2.91
C GLN A 183 17.49 13.40 -3.56
N GLN A 184 16.75 14.49 -3.30
CA GLN A 184 17.07 15.84 -3.79
C GLN A 184 18.33 16.45 -3.14
N SER A 185 18.81 15.86 -2.03
CA SER A 185 19.99 16.30 -1.30
C SER A 185 21.21 15.43 -1.64
N ASP A 186 21.20 14.81 -2.83
CA ASP A 186 22.24 13.92 -3.35
C ASP A 186 22.55 12.69 -2.47
N PHE A 187 21.59 12.29 -1.61
CA PHE A 187 21.71 11.04 -0.89
C PHE A 187 21.55 9.87 -1.86
N GLN A 188 22.47 8.90 -1.79
CA GLN A 188 22.47 7.76 -2.70
C GLN A 188 21.19 6.92 -2.51
N VAL A 189 20.39 6.81 -3.56
CA VAL A 189 19.23 5.93 -3.63
C VAL A 189 19.59 4.68 -4.43
N ASN A 190 19.33 3.51 -3.87
CA ASN A 190 19.52 2.25 -4.57
C ASN A 190 18.25 1.90 -5.35
N LEU A 191 18.33 1.92 -6.69
CA LEU A 191 17.23 1.50 -7.55
C LEU A 191 17.12 -0.03 -7.57
N LEU A 192 15.94 -0.56 -7.28
CA LEU A 192 15.61 -1.95 -7.57
C LEU A 192 15.21 -2.06 -9.04
N SER A 193 16.17 -2.40 -9.89
CA SER A 193 16.05 -2.30 -11.35
C SER A 193 15.37 -3.47 -12.04
N THR A 194 14.87 -4.48 -11.31
CA THR A 194 14.25 -5.67 -11.91
C THR A 194 12.79 -5.78 -11.50
N GLN A 195 11.87 -5.82 -12.46
CA GLN A 195 10.44 -5.98 -12.26
C GLN A 195 9.98 -7.42 -12.51
N PHE A 196 9.01 -7.88 -11.72
CA PHE A 196 8.51 -9.26 -11.67
C PHE A 196 6.99 -9.36 -11.87
N ARG A 197 6.32 -8.29 -12.30
CA ARG A 197 4.85 -8.14 -12.25
C ARG A 197 4.20 -8.01 -13.61
N MET A 198 4.76 -7.17 -14.47
CA MET A 198 4.11 -6.73 -15.71
C MET A 198 4.63 -7.51 -16.91
N HIS A 199 3.74 -7.78 -17.87
CA HIS A 199 4.15 -8.22 -19.20
C HIS A 199 5.13 -7.19 -19.81
N PRO A 200 6.19 -7.60 -20.54
CA PRO A 200 7.19 -6.68 -21.11
C PRO A 200 6.61 -5.48 -21.88
N ALA A 201 5.57 -5.71 -22.69
CA ALA A 201 4.88 -4.65 -23.43
C ALA A 201 4.17 -3.62 -22.55
N ILE A 202 3.72 -3.99 -21.34
CA ILE A 202 3.16 -3.05 -20.35
C ILE A 202 4.30 -2.28 -19.68
N ALA A 203 5.39 -2.96 -19.34
CA ALA A 203 6.52 -2.39 -18.60
C ALA A 203 7.38 -1.40 -19.40
N GLU A 204 7.36 -1.51 -20.74
CA GLU A 204 8.19 -0.70 -21.64
C GLU A 204 7.97 0.80 -21.45
N PHE A 205 6.72 1.27 -21.50
CA PHE A 205 6.42 2.69 -21.38
C PHE A 205 6.80 3.25 -19.99
N PRO A 206 6.37 2.66 -18.84
CA PRO A 206 6.76 3.17 -17.54
C PRO A 206 8.27 3.16 -17.31
N SER A 207 8.99 2.13 -17.78
CA SER A 207 10.44 2.05 -17.63
C SER A 207 11.15 3.21 -18.35
N ASN A 208 10.77 3.47 -19.61
CA ASN A 208 11.38 4.51 -20.41
C ASN A 208 11.00 5.92 -19.92
N GLU A 209 9.73 6.15 -19.60
CA GLU A 209 9.23 7.48 -19.25
C GLU A 209 9.65 7.92 -17.84
N PHE A 210 9.62 7.02 -16.85
CA PHE A 210 9.82 7.39 -15.45
C PHE A 210 11.19 7.02 -14.88
N TYR A 211 11.89 6.06 -15.50
CA TYR A 211 13.13 5.49 -14.97
C TYR A 211 14.27 5.43 -16.00
N ASP A 212 14.21 6.21 -17.08
CA ASP A 212 15.26 6.29 -18.12
C ASP A 212 15.63 4.91 -18.71
N GLY A 213 14.67 4.00 -18.78
CA GLY A 213 14.87 2.61 -19.23
C GLY A 213 15.65 1.73 -18.23
N GLY A 214 15.86 2.21 -17.00
CA GLY A 214 16.61 1.54 -15.94
C GLY A 214 15.90 0.35 -15.29
N VAL A 215 14.58 0.22 -15.47
CA VAL A 215 13.80 -0.92 -14.97
C VAL A 215 13.70 -2.00 -16.04
N LYS A 216 14.23 -3.19 -15.75
CA LYS A 216 14.31 -4.35 -16.64
C LYS A 216 13.37 -5.45 -16.18
N ASN A 217 12.96 -6.31 -17.11
CA ASN A 217 12.17 -7.48 -16.80
C ASN A 217 13.05 -8.59 -16.20
N ALA A 218 12.51 -9.36 -15.27
CA ALA A 218 13.13 -10.60 -14.83
C ALA A 218 13.24 -11.61 -15.99
N ASP A 219 14.25 -12.49 -15.94
CA ASP A 219 14.47 -13.49 -17.00
C ASP A 219 13.26 -14.43 -17.18
N ASN A 220 12.58 -14.76 -16.08
CA ASN A 220 11.39 -15.60 -16.07
C ASN A 220 10.07 -14.81 -16.06
N ILE A 221 10.06 -13.55 -16.50
CA ILE A 221 8.87 -12.68 -16.41
C ILE A 221 7.64 -13.27 -17.10
N MET A 222 7.82 -13.95 -18.24
CA MET A 222 6.72 -14.55 -19.00
C MET A 222 6.07 -15.72 -18.24
N GLU A 223 6.85 -16.45 -17.45
CA GLU A 223 6.36 -17.53 -16.58
C GLU A 223 5.59 -16.95 -15.38
N LEU A 224 6.07 -15.84 -14.82
CA LEU A 224 5.44 -15.17 -13.68
C LEU A 224 4.09 -14.52 -14.04
N VAL A 225 4.03 -13.85 -15.19
CA VAL A 225 2.79 -13.21 -15.67
C VAL A 225 1.76 -14.26 -16.11
N GLY A 226 2.23 -15.37 -16.67
CA GLY A 226 1.38 -16.44 -17.20
C GLY A 226 0.66 -16.03 -18.49
N GLU A 227 0.24 -17.03 -19.27
CA GLU A 227 -0.53 -16.80 -20.49
C GLU A 227 -2.01 -16.59 -20.14
N GLN A 228 -2.55 -15.44 -20.55
CA GLN A 228 -3.97 -15.15 -20.39
C GLN A 228 -4.77 -15.65 -21.60
N PRO A 229 -5.98 -16.21 -21.42
CA PRO A 229 -6.78 -16.78 -22.51
C PRO A 229 -7.08 -15.81 -23.65
N TRP A 230 -7.10 -14.50 -23.37
CA TRP A 230 -7.42 -13.44 -24.31
C TRP A 230 -6.21 -12.81 -25.01
N SER A 231 -4.99 -13.14 -24.59
CA SER A 231 -3.76 -12.45 -25.01
C SER A 231 -3.49 -12.47 -26.52
N HIS A 232 -4.02 -13.48 -27.23
CA HIS A 232 -3.90 -13.62 -28.69
C HIS A 232 -4.89 -12.78 -29.49
N ILE A 233 -5.92 -12.22 -28.84
CA ILE A 233 -6.92 -11.38 -29.50
C ILE A 233 -6.41 -9.92 -29.48
N PRO A 234 -6.22 -9.26 -30.64
CA PRO A 234 -5.56 -7.95 -30.69
C PRO A 234 -6.17 -6.87 -29.77
N ILE A 235 -7.51 -6.84 -29.64
CA ILE A 235 -8.21 -5.88 -28.77
C ILE A 235 -8.04 -6.17 -27.27
N PHE A 236 -7.54 -7.35 -26.91
CA PHE A 236 -7.24 -7.79 -25.55
C PHE A 236 -5.75 -8.13 -25.38
N GLY A 237 -4.90 -7.61 -26.26
CA GLY A 237 -3.45 -7.73 -26.11
C GLY A 237 -2.97 -7.09 -24.80
N PRO A 238 -1.69 -7.29 -24.43
CA PRO A 238 -1.16 -6.81 -23.15
C PRO A 238 -1.37 -5.32 -22.89
N VAL A 239 -1.40 -4.50 -23.94
CA VAL A 239 -1.77 -3.08 -23.90
C VAL A 239 -2.69 -2.80 -25.08
N SER A 240 -3.80 -2.09 -24.83
CA SER A 240 -4.73 -1.63 -25.88
C SER A 240 -5.29 -0.27 -25.49
N PHE A 241 -5.25 0.69 -26.43
CA PHE A 241 -5.81 2.02 -26.22
C PHE A 241 -7.07 2.19 -27.07
N PHE A 242 -8.19 2.47 -26.42
CA PHE A 242 -9.47 2.67 -27.09
C PHE A 242 -9.83 4.15 -27.10
N ASN A 243 -9.88 4.74 -28.30
CA ASN A 243 -10.45 6.07 -28.47
C ASN A 243 -11.98 5.98 -28.43
N VAL A 244 -12.59 6.37 -27.31
CA VAL A 244 -14.04 6.36 -27.12
C VAL A 244 -14.58 7.78 -27.36
N PRO A 245 -15.33 8.04 -28.45
CA PRO A 245 -15.91 9.35 -28.69
C PRO A 245 -17.00 9.62 -27.65
N GLY A 246 -16.67 10.43 -26.66
CA GLY A 246 -17.52 10.82 -25.54
C GLY A 246 -17.29 12.27 -25.12
N GLN A 247 -18.10 12.74 -24.18
CA GLN A 247 -17.94 14.06 -23.57
C GLN A 247 -17.89 13.90 -22.05
N GLU A 248 -17.06 14.71 -21.41
CA GLU A 248 -17.04 14.81 -19.96
C GLU A 248 -18.23 15.60 -19.44
N GLU A 249 -18.87 15.10 -18.39
CA GLU A 249 -19.96 15.75 -17.69
C GLU A 249 -19.51 16.15 -16.29
N LYS A 250 -19.87 17.36 -15.86
CA LYS A 250 -19.63 17.81 -14.48
C LYS A 250 -20.74 17.32 -13.57
N SER A 251 -20.40 16.44 -12.63
CA SER A 251 -21.26 16.01 -11.53
C SER A 251 -20.77 16.64 -10.23
N TYR A 252 -21.45 17.68 -9.76
CA TYR A 252 -21.11 18.47 -8.57
C TYR A 252 -19.66 18.99 -8.58
N THR A 253 -18.74 18.26 -7.95
CA THR A 253 -17.31 18.61 -7.78
C THR A 253 -16.36 17.68 -8.55
N SER A 254 -16.88 16.74 -9.33
CA SER A 254 -16.10 15.73 -10.06
C SER A 254 -16.57 15.58 -11.51
N LEU A 255 -15.89 14.71 -12.26
CA LEU A 255 -16.14 14.47 -13.68
C LEU A 255 -16.56 13.03 -13.92
N THR A 256 -17.44 12.85 -14.89
CA THR A 256 -17.90 11.56 -15.40
C THR A 256 -17.88 11.53 -16.91
N ASN A 257 -17.74 10.35 -17.50
CA ASN A 257 -17.86 10.13 -18.93
C ASN A 257 -18.71 8.87 -19.16
N GLU A 258 -19.96 9.11 -19.54
CA GLU A 258 -20.97 8.08 -19.72
C GLU A 258 -20.64 7.15 -20.92
N ALA A 259 -20.01 7.69 -21.96
CA ALA A 259 -19.59 6.91 -23.12
C ALA A 259 -18.48 5.91 -22.75
N GLU A 260 -17.46 6.36 -22.01
CA GLU A 260 -16.41 5.47 -21.46
C GLU A 260 -17.03 4.40 -20.54
N ALA A 261 -17.90 4.80 -19.62
CA ALA A 261 -18.53 3.86 -18.69
C ALA A 261 -19.34 2.79 -19.44
N ASN A 262 -20.12 3.17 -20.45
CA ASN A 262 -20.85 2.22 -21.28
C ASN A 262 -19.90 1.32 -22.09
N PHE A 263 -18.82 1.87 -22.65
CA PHE A 263 -17.83 1.10 -23.40
C PHE A 263 -17.16 0.01 -22.53
N ILE A 264 -16.78 0.35 -21.30
CA ILE A 264 -16.21 -0.58 -20.33
C ILE A 264 -17.15 -1.77 -20.07
N ILE A 265 -18.45 -1.51 -19.94
CA ILE A 265 -19.44 -2.58 -19.78
C ILE A 265 -19.54 -3.47 -21.03
N HIS A 266 -19.44 -2.90 -22.23
CA HIS A 266 -19.46 -3.69 -23.46
C HIS A 266 -18.21 -4.59 -23.56
N ILE A 267 -17.03 -4.06 -23.28
CA ILE A 267 -15.79 -4.84 -23.21
C ILE A 267 -15.93 -5.97 -22.20
N PHE A 268 -16.43 -5.69 -21.01
CA PHE A 268 -16.63 -6.72 -20.00
C PHE A 268 -17.63 -7.80 -20.45
N LYS A 269 -18.75 -7.43 -21.07
CA LYS A 269 -19.70 -8.41 -21.63
C LYS A 269 -19.04 -9.34 -22.65
N MET A 270 -18.18 -8.80 -23.52
CA MET A 270 -17.44 -9.61 -24.49
C MET A 270 -16.52 -10.62 -23.79
N LEU A 271 -15.75 -10.15 -22.79
CA LEU A 271 -14.90 -11.02 -21.97
C LEU A 271 -15.71 -12.13 -21.31
N GLN A 272 -16.88 -11.82 -20.74
CA GLN A 272 -17.73 -12.82 -20.11
C GLN A 272 -18.33 -13.84 -21.09
N VAL A 273 -18.69 -13.42 -22.30
CA VAL A 273 -19.22 -14.34 -23.32
C VAL A 273 -18.13 -15.31 -23.76
N CYS A 274 -16.91 -14.83 -23.96
CA CYS A 274 -15.78 -15.66 -24.38
C CYS A 274 -15.26 -16.55 -23.24
N TRP A 275 -15.24 -16.05 -21.99
CA TRP A 275 -14.72 -16.76 -20.82
C TRP A 275 -15.66 -16.64 -19.60
N PRO A 276 -16.80 -17.36 -19.61
CA PRO A 276 -17.83 -17.23 -18.58
C PRO A 276 -17.44 -17.81 -17.21
N LYS A 277 -16.41 -18.66 -17.17
CA LYS A 277 -15.97 -19.36 -15.96
C LYS A 277 -14.83 -18.66 -15.21
N GLU A 278 -14.29 -17.58 -15.76
CA GLU A 278 -13.18 -16.85 -15.13
C GLU A 278 -13.65 -16.11 -13.87
N PRO A 279 -12.84 -16.10 -12.79
CA PRO A 279 -13.15 -15.37 -11.56
C PRO A 279 -12.87 -13.87 -11.77
N TRP A 280 -13.72 -13.20 -12.56
CA TRP A 280 -13.50 -11.82 -13.01
C TRP A 280 -13.26 -10.80 -11.91
N ARG A 281 -13.85 -11.01 -10.72
CA ARG A 281 -13.59 -10.14 -9.56
C ARG A 281 -12.12 -10.17 -9.12
N GLU A 282 -11.50 -11.34 -9.22
CA GLU A 282 -10.12 -11.57 -8.83
C GLU A 282 -9.15 -11.15 -9.94
N LYS A 283 -9.54 -11.32 -11.20
CA LYS A 283 -8.70 -11.07 -12.37
C LYS A 283 -8.78 -9.66 -12.96
N LEU A 284 -9.90 -8.96 -12.82
CA LEU A 284 -10.14 -7.67 -13.49
C LEU A 284 -10.42 -6.55 -12.50
N ALA A 285 -9.76 -5.41 -12.70
CA ALA A 285 -10.13 -4.15 -12.08
C ALA A 285 -10.42 -3.06 -13.12
N VAL A 286 -11.28 -2.13 -12.74
CA VAL A 286 -11.48 -0.87 -13.46
C VAL A 286 -11.05 0.28 -12.55
N ILE A 287 -10.16 1.13 -13.03
CA ILE A 287 -9.68 2.28 -12.29
C ILE A 287 -9.96 3.58 -13.03
N SER A 288 -10.17 4.65 -12.26
CA SER A 288 -10.35 6.00 -12.80
C SER A 288 -9.84 7.04 -11.81
N PRO A 289 -9.29 8.18 -12.26
CA PRO A 289 -8.88 9.24 -11.36
C PRO A 289 -10.07 9.97 -10.70
N TYR A 290 -11.30 9.80 -11.21
CA TYR A 290 -12.48 10.53 -10.72
C TYR A 290 -13.40 9.62 -9.89
N ALA A 291 -13.67 10.01 -8.64
CA ALA A 291 -14.53 9.24 -7.74
C ALA A 291 -15.97 9.09 -8.25
N GLU A 292 -16.53 10.11 -8.91
CA GLU A 292 -17.87 10.00 -9.49
C GLU A 292 -17.88 9.08 -10.72
N GLN A 293 -16.80 9.02 -11.52
CA GLN A 293 -16.69 8.03 -12.59
C GLN A 293 -16.65 6.60 -12.01
N VAL A 294 -15.89 6.38 -10.93
CA VAL A 294 -15.87 5.10 -10.22
C VAL A 294 -17.28 4.72 -9.75
N ARG A 295 -18.04 5.69 -9.20
CA ARG A 295 -19.43 5.46 -8.77
C ARG A 295 -20.33 5.09 -9.94
N LEU A 296 -20.23 5.81 -11.06
CA LEU A 296 -20.99 5.56 -12.28
C LEU A 296 -20.71 4.17 -12.85
N ILE A 297 -19.44 3.79 -12.97
CA ILE A 297 -19.03 2.47 -13.47
C ILE A 297 -19.55 1.36 -12.53
N ARG A 298 -19.43 1.52 -11.21
CA ARG A 298 -20.01 0.56 -10.23
C ARG A 298 -21.52 0.43 -10.40
N GLN A 299 -22.24 1.54 -10.62
CA GLN A 299 -23.68 1.52 -10.86
C GLN A 299 -24.01 0.73 -12.14
N LYS A 300 -23.26 0.96 -13.23
CA LYS A 300 -23.44 0.26 -14.50
C LYS A 300 -23.20 -1.25 -14.38
N PHE A 301 -22.15 -1.66 -13.67
CA PHE A 301 -21.92 -3.08 -13.37
C PHE A 301 -23.05 -3.69 -12.56
N ARG A 302 -23.58 -2.97 -11.55
CA ARG A 302 -24.73 -3.48 -10.76
C ARG A 302 -25.99 -3.62 -11.61
N GLN A 303 -26.25 -2.67 -12.49
CA GLN A 303 -27.39 -2.73 -13.43
C GLN A 303 -27.28 -3.94 -14.36
N LEU A 304 -26.08 -4.24 -14.88
CA LEU A 304 -25.85 -5.40 -15.74
C LEU A 304 -26.29 -6.72 -15.09
N TYR A 305 -26.14 -6.85 -13.77
CA TYR A 305 -26.47 -8.06 -13.02
C TYR A 305 -27.79 -7.98 -12.25
N ASN A 306 -28.58 -6.92 -12.45
CA ASN A 306 -29.79 -6.64 -11.66
C ASN A 306 -29.53 -6.71 -10.14
N MET A 307 -28.38 -6.18 -9.70
CA MET A 307 -27.94 -6.23 -8.31
C MET A 307 -28.39 -5.01 -7.51
N VAL A 308 -28.86 -5.25 -6.29
CA VAL A 308 -29.06 -4.19 -5.29
C VAL A 308 -27.72 -3.66 -4.77
N GLU A 309 -27.72 -2.40 -4.33
CA GLU A 309 -26.50 -1.66 -3.95
C GLU A 309 -25.69 -2.32 -2.83
N SER A 310 -26.35 -3.06 -1.93
CA SER A 310 -25.73 -3.78 -0.82
C SER A 310 -24.88 -4.99 -1.24
N LYS A 311 -25.01 -5.46 -2.49
CA LYS A 311 -24.20 -6.59 -2.99
C LYS A 311 -22.85 -6.12 -3.53
N VAL A 312 -21.86 -6.96 -3.34
CA VAL A 312 -20.49 -6.77 -3.80
C VAL A 312 -20.46 -6.72 -5.33
N CYS A 313 -19.80 -5.70 -5.88
CA CYS A 313 -19.67 -5.51 -7.33
C CYS A 313 -18.99 -6.73 -7.99
N PRO A 314 -19.44 -7.21 -9.16
CA PRO A 314 -18.85 -8.36 -9.85
C PRO A 314 -17.39 -8.14 -10.26
N VAL A 315 -17.00 -6.89 -10.42
CA VAL A 315 -15.65 -6.45 -10.78
C VAL A 315 -15.18 -5.46 -9.72
N GLU A 316 -13.88 -5.45 -9.46
CA GLU A 316 -13.29 -4.43 -8.61
C GLU A 316 -13.20 -3.09 -9.35
N VAL A 317 -13.83 -2.05 -8.82
CA VAL A 317 -13.78 -0.71 -9.42
C VAL A 317 -13.31 0.26 -8.36
N ASN A 318 -12.24 1.02 -8.56
CA ASN A 318 -11.73 1.96 -7.56
C ASN A 318 -11.08 3.20 -8.18
N THR A 319 -10.76 4.20 -7.36
CA THR A 319 -9.89 5.30 -7.82
C THR A 319 -8.45 4.82 -8.00
N VAL A 320 -7.64 5.54 -8.77
CA VAL A 320 -6.20 5.23 -8.91
C VAL A 320 -5.53 5.20 -7.53
N ASP A 321 -5.76 6.22 -6.70
CA ASP A 321 -5.28 6.31 -5.31
C ASP A 321 -5.75 5.13 -4.46
N GLY A 322 -7.04 4.78 -4.57
CA GLY A 322 -7.62 3.66 -3.84
C GLY A 322 -7.13 2.30 -4.33
N PHE A 323 -6.50 2.23 -5.50
CA PHE A 323 -5.96 1.02 -6.11
C PHE A 323 -4.45 0.86 -5.88
N GLN A 324 -3.79 1.84 -5.27
CA GLN A 324 -2.35 1.80 -5.01
C GLN A 324 -1.93 0.57 -4.17
N GLY A 325 -0.79 -0.02 -4.54
CA GLY A 325 -0.25 -1.23 -3.91
C GLY A 325 -1.00 -2.52 -4.27
N ARG A 326 -1.95 -2.47 -5.20
CA ARG A 326 -2.77 -3.62 -5.63
C ARG A 326 -2.54 -3.93 -7.10
N GLU A 327 -2.85 -5.15 -7.49
CA GLU A 327 -2.66 -5.66 -8.85
C GLU A 327 -3.78 -6.59 -9.30
N LYS A 328 -3.87 -6.76 -10.62
CA LYS A 328 -4.79 -7.66 -11.32
C LYS A 328 -4.16 -8.13 -12.62
N ASP A 329 -4.62 -9.28 -13.09
CA ASP A 329 -4.26 -9.81 -14.41
C ASP A 329 -4.72 -8.88 -15.55
N CYS A 330 -5.83 -8.16 -15.36
CA CYS A 330 -6.38 -7.20 -16.29
C CYS A 330 -6.81 -5.91 -15.58
N VAL A 331 -6.38 -4.76 -16.09
CA VAL A 331 -6.78 -3.44 -15.59
C VAL A 331 -7.34 -2.62 -16.75
N ILE A 332 -8.56 -2.12 -16.60
CA ILE A 332 -9.16 -1.15 -17.52
C ILE A 332 -9.07 0.24 -16.88
N VAL A 333 -8.46 1.20 -17.58
CA VAL A 333 -8.33 2.58 -17.10
C VAL A 333 -9.36 3.46 -17.82
N SER A 334 -10.23 4.13 -17.06
CA SER A 334 -11.15 5.15 -17.56
C SER A 334 -10.53 6.53 -17.33
N THR A 335 -10.09 7.18 -18.41
CA THR A 335 -9.41 8.49 -18.40
C THR A 335 -10.37 9.66 -18.16
N VAL A 336 -11.65 9.50 -18.51
CA VAL A 336 -12.77 10.43 -18.36
C VAL A 336 -12.67 11.68 -19.21
N ARG A 337 -11.53 12.38 -19.16
CA ARG A 337 -11.35 13.69 -19.75
C ARG A 337 -11.47 13.64 -21.26
N ALA A 338 -12.31 14.53 -21.77
CA ALA A 338 -12.55 14.73 -23.18
C ALA A 338 -12.59 16.25 -23.42
N ASP A 339 -11.43 16.90 -23.28
CA ASP A 339 -11.25 18.31 -23.60
C ASP A 339 -10.94 18.45 -25.11
N PRO A 340 -11.88 18.95 -25.93
CA PRO A 340 -11.65 19.11 -27.37
C PRO A 340 -10.57 20.14 -27.70
N ASP A 341 -10.25 21.06 -26.79
CA ASP A 341 -9.25 22.12 -27.00
C ASP A 341 -7.87 21.73 -26.45
N GLY A 342 -7.74 20.58 -25.77
CA GLY A 342 -6.48 20.07 -25.23
C GLY A 342 -5.83 20.97 -24.16
N THR A 343 -6.61 21.88 -23.56
CA THR A 343 -6.10 22.93 -22.66
C THR A 343 -5.95 22.46 -21.21
N SER A 344 -6.67 21.41 -20.80
CA SER A 344 -6.61 20.90 -19.43
C SER A 344 -6.96 19.42 -19.34
N VAL A 345 -6.02 18.63 -18.80
CA VAL A 345 -6.27 17.25 -18.33
C VAL A 345 -6.41 17.15 -16.80
N GLY A 346 -6.32 18.28 -16.08
CA GLY A 346 -6.41 18.32 -14.61
C GLY A 346 -5.28 17.55 -13.92
N PHE A 347 -5.60 16.81 -12.84
CA PHE A 347 -4.65 15.96 -12.12
C PHE A 347 -4.14 14.77 -12.95
N VAL A 348 -4.74 14.47 -14.11
CA VAL A 348 -4.19 13.48 -15.07
C VAL A 348 -2.91 13.99 -15.76
N ARG A 349 -2.51 15.23 -15.47
CA ARG A 349 -1.21 15.80 -15.87
C ARG A 349 -0.06 15.25 -15.02
N ASP A 350 -0.36 14.90 -13.78
CA ASP A 350 0.58 14.29 -12.84
C ASP A 350 0.53 12.76 -13.02
#